data_AF-A0A1Y0HPU7-F1
#
_entry.id   AF-A0A1Y0HPU7-F1
#
_cell.length_a   1.000
_cell.length_b   1.000
_cell.length_c   1.000
_cell.angle_alpha   90.00
_cell.angle_beta   90.00
_cell.angle_gamma   90.00
#
_symmetry.space_group_name_H-M   'P 1'
#
loop_
_entity.id
_entity.type
_entity.pdbx_description
1 polymer ?
#
loop_
_entity_poly.entity_id
_entity_poly.type
_entity_poly.pdbx_seq_one_letter_code
_entity_poly.pdbx_strand_id
1 'polypeptide(L)'
;MPTTLTLTALPDDGALQLVLVAPDVDWELVQLVRTDANGSRAVRLLAGAGLTGGTLIHTDAETALTGPVTYSATVRDPGDDSTETATASVDVSGVFARTVVGSVVIPAQSVELDPLGWVQYSARRSTSGTVTDVIGRADPVVSIGVQRTRRGRLTIWCRDYAQARAVEAAYGRGLVMMLRQPDYPGMDMYHVVDPSGGTSVDPYEHSGETRRWAVAVDFVETAAPLGPLLGAVSWTLADSLARNPTLLASQAEFPTLLDLAIGPTP
;
A
#
# COMPACT_ATOMS: atom_id res chain seq x y z
N MET A 1 -3.43 25.86 21.69
CA MET A 1 -4.62 24.97 21.71
C MET A 1 -4.12 23.53 21.89
N PRO A 2 -4.87 22.55 22.40
CA PRO A 2 -4.34 21.17 22.43
C PRO A 2 -4.18 20.62 21.01
N THR A 3 -3.24 19.69 20.81
CA THR A 3 -3.11 18.95 19.55
C THR A 3 -4.41 18.21 19.23
N THR A 4 -4.90 18.32 18.00
CA THR A 4 -6.10 17.60 17.55
C THR A 4 -5.84 16.80 16.29
N LEU A 5 -6.45 15.63 16.20
CA LEU A 5 -6.40 14.76 15.03
C LEU A 5 -7.83 14.46 14.59
N THR A 6 -8.14 14.73 13.33
CA THR A 6 -9.46 14.47 12.74
C THR A 6 -9.31 13.50 11.59
N LEU A 7 -10.27 12.59 11.45
CA LEU A 7 -10.29 11.55 10.42
C LEU A 7 -11.53 11.72 9.55
N THR A 8 -11.36 11.67 8.24
CA THR A 8 -12.44 11.72 7.25
C THR A 8 -12.27 10.56 6.27
N ALA A 9 -13.27 9.68 6.19
CA ALA A 9 -13.27 8.64 5.16
C ALA A 9 -13.44 9.24 3.77
N LEU A 10 -12.68 8.73 2.81
CA LEU A 10 -12.77 9.04 1.38
C LEU A 10 -13.17 7.75 0.64
N PRO A 11 -14.47 7.40 0.59
CA PRO A 11 -14.92 6.11 0.08
C PRO A 11 -14.52 5.84 -1.37
N ASP A 12 -14.52 6.88 -2.21
CA ASP A 12 -14.18 6.81 -3.64
C ASP A 12 -12.68 6.67 -3.93
N ASP A 13 -11.84 6.87 -2.91
CA ASP A 13 -10.38 6.71 -2.98
C ASP A 13 -9.90 5.47 -2.21
N GLY A 14 -10.81 4.79 -1.51
CA GLY A 14 -10.47 3.74 -0.55
C GLY A 14 -9.45 4.21 0.48
N ALA A 15 -9.56 5.43 1.01
CA ALA A 15 -8.54 6.04 1.85
C ALA A 15 -9.14 6.79 3.06
N LEU A 16 -8.29 7.14 4.03
CA LEU A 16 -8.63 8.06 5.12
C LEU A 16 -7.81 9.34 4.99
N GLN A 17 -8.49 10.49 5.02
CA GLN A 17 -7.85 11.77 5.19
C GLN A 17 -7.65 12.04 6.68
N LEU A 18 -6.44 12.48 7.02
CA LEU A 18 -6.02 12.91 8.33
C LEU A 18 -5.78 14.41 8.31
N VAL A 19 -6.35 15.09 9.29
CA VAL A 19 -6.06 16.49 9.57
C VAL A 19 -5.54 16.58 11.00
N LEU A 20 -4.24 16.82 11.12
CA LEU A 20 -3.55 17.05 12.39
C LEU A 20 -3.30 18.54 12.55
N VAL A 21 -3.75 19.11 13.67
CA VAL A 21 -3.51 20.51 14.04
C VAL A 21 -2.76 20.53 15.36
N ALA A 22 -1.55 21.10 15.35
CA ALA A 22 -0.69 21.26 16.51
C ALA A 22 -1.02 22.53 17.31
N PRO A 23 -0.51 22.65 18.55
CA PRO A 23 -0.78 23.79 19.43
C PRO A 23 -0.31 25.13 18.91
N ASP A 24 0.83 25.13 18.21
CA ASP A 24 1.50 26.29 17.63
C ASP A 24 2.11 25.93 16.26
N VAL A 25 2.49 26.96 15.48
CA VAL A 25 2.96 26.84 14.10
C VAL A 25 4.35 26.23 13.97
N ASP A 26 5.17 26.35 15.02
CA ASP A 26 6.57 25.90 15.04
C ASP A 26 6.73 24.44 15.49
N TRP A 27 5.63 23.78 15.86
CA TRP A 27 5.68 22.39 16.30
C TRP A 27 5.98 21.43 15.14
N GLU A 28 6.69 20.35 15.45
CA GLU A 28 7.13 19.34 14.49
C GLU A 28 6.38 18.02 14.70
N LEU A 29 6.05 17.32 13.60
CA LEU A 29 5.55 15.96 13.68
C LEU A 29 6.72 15.00 13.96
N VAL A 30 6.66 14.28 15.07
CA VAL A 30 7.66 13.26 15.43
C VAL A 30 7.26 11.90 14.90
N GLN A 31 5.99 11.53 15.09
CA GLN A 31 5.50 10.20 14.78
C GLN A 31 4.03 10.22 14.42
N LEU A 32 3.66 9.46 13.39
CA LEU A 32 2.26 9.18 13.04
C LEU A 32 2.10 7.67 12.85
N VAL A 33 1.25 7.05 13.65
CA VAL A 33 1.01 5.59 13.65
C VAL A 33 -0.45 5.31 13.36
N ARG A 34 -0.70 4.36 12.47
CA ARG A 34 -1.99 3.71 12.27
C ARG A 34 -2.01 2.36 12.98
N THR A 35 -3.13 2.03 13.59
CA THR A 35 -3.46 0.69 14.06
C THR A 35 -4.80 0.29 13.45
N ASP A 36 -4.82 -0.82 12.72
CA ASP A 36 -6.00 -1.36 12.05
C ASP A 36 -6.01 -2.90 12.09
N ALA A 37 -6.89 -3.52 11.31
CA ALA A 37 -6.99 -4.99 11.21
C ALA A 37 -5.69 -5.68 10.74
N ASN A 38 -4.75 -4.95 10.14
CA ASN A 38 -3.45 -5.44 9.66
C ASN A 38 -2.29 -5.12 10.64
N GLY A 39 -2.61 -4.63 11.84
CA GLY A 39 -1.68 -4.32 12.92
C GLY A 39 -1.32 -2.84 13.01
N SER A 40 -0.27 -2.53 13.79
CA SER A 40 0.22 -1.17 13.99
C SER A 40 1.41 -0.85 13.09
N ARG A 41 1.36 0.27 12.38
CA ARG A 41 2.40 0.71 11.43
C ARG A 41 2.57 2.21 11.43
N ALA A 42 3.78 2.68 11.16
CA ALA A 42 4.00 4.10 10.87
C ALA A 42 3.29 4.48 9.56
N VAL A 43 2.59 5.62 9.57
CA VAL A 43 1.97 6.17 8.36
C VAL A 43 3.07 6.74 7.48
N ARG A 44 3.11 6.32 6.22
CA ARG A 44 4.14 6.75 5.28
C ARG A 44 3.72 8.08 4.68
N LEU A 45 4.57 9.08 4.84
CA LEU A 45 4.40 10.41 4.27
C LEU A 45 5.28 10.57 3.02
N LEU A 46 4.99 11.59 2.21
CA LEU A 46 5.93 12.04 1.19
C LEU A 46 7.25 12.51 1.84
N ALA A 47 8.36 12.39 1.14
CA ALA A 47 9.63 12.90 1.63
C ALA A 47 9.53 14.41 1.93
N GLY A 48 9.92 14.81 3.15
CA GLY A 48 9.84 16.20 3.61
C GLY A 48 8.43 16.68 3.99
N ALA A 49 7.39 15.84 3.90
CA ALA A 49 6.07 16.20 4.39
C ALA A 49 6.04 16.19 5.93
N GLY A 50 5.42 17.22 6.49
CA GLY A 50 5.28 17.43 7.92
C GLY A 50 4.25 18.52 8.21
N LEU A 51 4.27 19.08 9.41
CA LEU A 51 3.42 20.21 9.75
C LEU A 51 3.85 21.44 8.94
N THR A 52 2.88 22.09 8.29
CA THR A 52 3.04 23.39 7.64
C THR A 52 2.14 24.38 8.35
N GLY A 53 2.74 25.39 9.01
CA GLY A 53 1.98 26.34 9.82
C GLY A 53 1.15 25.64 10.91
N GLY A 54 1.73 24.64 11.58
CA GLY A 54 1.08 23.86 12.63
C GLY A 54 -0.01 22.89 12.13
N THR A 55 -0.18 22.69 10.82
CA THR A 55 -1.19 21.77 10.27
C THR A 55 -0.58 20.75 9.31
N LEU A 56 -1.01 19.49 9.40
CA LEU A 56 -0.73 18.45 8.41
C LEU A 56 -2.05 17.92 7.87
N ILE A 57 -2.19 17.93 6.55
CA ILE A 57 -3.27 17.27 5.82
C ILE A 57 -2.63 16.13 5.02
N HIS A 58 -3.05 14.90 5.28
CA HIS A 58 -2.48 13.73 4.63
C HIS A 58 -3.59 12.71 4.30
N THR A 59 -3.50 12.09 3.13
CA THR A 59 -4.40 11.00 2.75
C THR A 59 -3.64 9.68 2.86
N ASP A 60 -4.04 8.85 3.83
CA ASP A 60 -3.49 7.53 4.03
C ASP A 60 -4.26 6.50 3.19
N ALA A 61 -3.63 6.13 2.07
CA ALA A 61 -4.13 5.14 1.13
C ALA A 61 -3.68 3.71 1.44
N GLU A 62 -3.10 3.46 2.61
CA GLU A 62 -2.75 2.10 3.07
C GLU A 62 -3.67 1.61 4.20
N THR A 63 -4.62 2.44 4.64
CA THR A 63 -5.55 2.08 5.70
C THR A 63 -6.39 0.85 5.36
N ALA A 64 -6.70 0.03 6.36
CA ALA A 64 -7.63 -1.07 6.19
C ALA A 64 -9.00 -0.57 5.71
N LEU A 65 -9.63 -1.33 4.81
CA LEU A 65 -10.92 -0.98 4.23
C LEU A 65 -12.12 -1.43 5.09
N THR A 66 -11.88 -1.97 6.28
CA THR A 66 -12.93 -2.51 7.16
C THR A 66 -12.45 -2.58 8.60
N GLY A 67 -13.39 -2.55 9.55
CA GLY A 67 -13.12 -2.60 10.98
C GLY A 67 -12.68 -1.27 11.60
N PRO A 68 -12.30 -1.29 12.89
CA PRO A 68 -11.81 -0.11 13.58
C PRO A 68 -10.41 0.29 13.10
N VAL A 69 -10.23 1.58 12.83
CA VAL A 69 -8.93 2.19 12.52
C VAL A 69 -8.65 3.29 13.53
N THR A 70 -7.48 3.24 14.14
CA THR A 70 -7.00 4.22 15.12
C THR A 70 -5.71 4.84 14.65
N TYR A 71 -5.60 6.16 14.75
CA TYR A 71 -4.36 6.90 14.52
C TYR A 71 -3.89 7.57 15.80
N SER A 72 -2.56 7.62 15.96
CA SER A 72 -1.87 8.34 17.01
C SER A 72 -0.79 9.22 16.38
N ALA A 73 -0.85 10.52 16.64
CA ALA A 73 0.12 11.50 16.19
C ALA A 73 0.83 12.11 17.40
N THR A 74 2.16 12.02 17.44
CA THR A 74 2.99 12.68 18.45
C THR A 74 3.71 13.85 17.81
N VAL A 75 3.52 15.02 18.38
CA VAL A 75 4.14 16.29 17.95
C VAL A 75 5.05 16.82 19.05
N ARG A 76 6.03 17.65 18.69
CA ARG A 76 7.02 18.21 19.60
C ARG A 76 7.21 19.70 19.39
N ASP A 77 7.34 20.44 20.48
CA ASP A 77 7.82 21.82 20.46
C ASP A 77 9.36 21.84 20.42
N PRO A 78 9.99 22.40 19.37
CA PRO A 78 11.45 22.45 19.29
C PRO A 78 12.09 23.44 20.27
N GLY A 79 11.32 24.35 20.86
CA GLY A 79 11.82 25.37 21.79
C GLY A 79 12.09 24.83 23.20
N ASP A 80 11.29 23.87 23.67
CA ASP A 80 11.42 23.28 25.00
C ASP A 80 11.42 21.73 25.02
N ASP A 81 11.41 21.09 23.85
CA ASP A 81 11.34 19.64 23.64
C ASP A 81 10.11 18.95 24.26
N SER A 82 9.06 19.71 24.62
CA SER A 82 7.80 19.15 25.10
C SER A 82 7.08 18.39 23.98
N THR A 83 6.30 17.36 24.34
CA THR A 83 5.55 16.56 23.37
C THR A 83 4.08 16.49 23.72
N GLU A 84 3.23 16.47 22.70
CA GLU A 84 1.81 16.15 22.82
C GLU A 84 1.45 15.00 21.89
N THR A 85 0.46 14.21 22.28
CA THR A 85 -0.07 13.13 21.47
C THR A 85 -1.56 13.28 21.29
N ALA A 86 -2.02 13.27 20.04
CA ALA A 86 -3.43 13.23 19.68
C ALA A 86 -3.79 11.86 19.09
N THR A 87 -4.92 11.32 19.52
CA THR A 87 -5.46 10.06 19.01
C THR A 87 -6.85 10.27 18.43
N ALA A 88 -7.12 9.63 17.30
CA ALA A 88 -8.44 9.60 16.69
C ALA A 88 -8.76 8.18 16.23
N SER A 89 -10.03 7.79 16.29
CA SER A 89 -10.48 6.47 15.83
C SER A 89 -11.78 6.60 15.04
N VAL A 90 -11.94 5.74 14.05
CA VAL A 90 -13.15 5.61 13.25
C VAL A 90 -13.36 4.14 12.92
N ASP A 91 -14.61 3.68 12.95
CA ASP A 91 -14.97 2.37 12.41
C ASP A 91 -15.35 2.56 10.94
N VAL A 92 -14.62 1.89 10.04
CA VAL A 92 -14.84 1.98 8.58
C VAL A 92 -15.57 0.75 8.03
N SER A 93 -16.13 -0.10 8.90
CA SER A 93 -16.95 -1.24 8.50
C SER A 93 -18.12 -0.81 7.63
N GLY A 94 -18.17 -1.31 6.39
CA GLY A 94 -19.22 -0.98 5.42
C GLY A 94 -19.11 0.42 4.78
N VAL A 95 -18.05 1.18 5.08
CA VAL A 95 -17.79 2.48 4.44
C VAL A 95 -17.20 2.29 3.04
N PHE A 96 -16.26 1.36 2.91
CA PHE A 96 -15.62 1.03 1.65
C PHE A 96 -16.25 -0.23 1.03
N ALA A 97 -16.68 -0.12 -0.23
CA ALA A 97 -17.40 -1.21 -0.91
C ALA A 97 -16.55 -1.97 -1.94
N ARG A 98 -15.32 -1.51 -2.19
CA ARG A 98 -14.49 -2.00 -3.30
C ARG A 98 -13.16 -2.52 -2.82
N THR A 99 -12.71 -3.61 -3.43
CA THR A 99 -11.31 -4.05 -3.29
C THR A 99 -10.41 -3.09 -4.04
N VAL A 100 -9.29 -2.71 -3.42
CA VAL A 100 -8.31 -1.79 -4.01
C VAL A 100 -7.01 -2.53 -4.27
N VAL A 101 -6.46 -2.38 -5.47
CA VAL A 101 -5.13 -2.88 -5.83
C VAL A 101 -4.31 -1.74 -6.42
N GLY A 102 -3.13 -1.48 -5.87
CA GLY A 102 -2.36 -0.31 -6.30
C GLY A 102 -0.93 -0.33 -5.82
N SER A 103 -0.09 0.50 -6.45
CA SER A 103 1.26 0.76 -5.94
C SER A 103 1.15 1.51 -4.63
N VAL A 104 1.70 0.96 -3.56
CA VAL A 104 1.75 1.67 -2.27
C VAL A 104 2.73 2.82 -2.29
N VAL A 105 3.68 2.77 -3.22
CA VAL A 105 4.69 3.82 -3.35
C VAL A 105 4.08 5.04 -4.05
N ILE A 106 3.09 4.81 -4.92
CA ILE A 106 2.40 5.86 -5.66
C ILE A 106 0.88 5.64 -5.59
N PRO A 107 0.22 6.00 -4.47
CA PRO A 107 -1.16 5.60 -4.21
C PRO A 107 -2.19 6.13 -5.22
N ALA A 108 -1.89 7.25 -5.90
CA ALA A 108 -2.72 7.79 -6.97
C ALA A 108 -2.88 6.85 -8.19
N GLN A 109 -2.14 5.75 -8.22
CA GLN A 109 -2.25 4.67 -9.22
C GLN A 109 -3.03 3.46 -8.74
N SER A 110 -3.72 3.59 -7.63
CA SER A 110 -4.60 2.53 -7.16
C SER A 110 -5.78 2.36 -8.11
N VAL A 111 -6.13 1.11 -8.36
CA VAL A 111 -7.28 0.71 -9.15
C VAL A 111 -8.29 0.11 -8.19
N GLU A 112 -9.49 0.68 -8.20
CA GLU A 112 -10.64 0.08 -7.53
C GLU A 112 -11.26 -0.98 -8.42
N LEU A 113 -11.47 -2.16 -7.84
CA LEU A 113 -12.18 -3.23 -8.50
C LEU A 113 -13.69 -2.99 -8.39
N ASP A 114 -14.42 -3.48 -9.38
CA ASP A 114 -15.89 -3.48 -9.33
C ASP A 114 -16.33 -4.29 -8.09
N PRO A 115 -17.43 -3.93 -7.39
CA PRO A 115 -17.92 -4.71 -6.24
C PRO A 115 -18.23 -6.18 -6.57
N LEU A 116 -18.53 -6.51 -7.83
CA LEU A 116 -18.70 -7.89 -8.31
C LEU A 116 -17.37 -8.56 -8.68
N GLY A 117 -16.29 -7.78 -8.75
CA GLY A 117 -14.92 -8.25 -8.89
C GLY A 117 -14.43 -8.79 -7.55
N TRP A 118 -14.14 -10.08 -7.52
CA TRP A 118 -13.53 -10.73 -6.38
C TRP A 118 -12.09 -11.11 -6.72
N VAL A 119 -11.30 -11.42 -5.69
CA VAL A 119 -9.93 -11.87 -5.85
C VAL A 119 -9.84 -13.32 -5.42
N GLN A 120 -9.49 -14.20 -6.34
CA GLN A 120 -9.13 -15.56 -5.99
C GLN A 120 -7.68 -15.59 -5.54
N TYR A 121 -7.44 -16.28 -4.43
CA TYR A 121 -6.16 -16.32 -3.76
C TYR A 121 -5.70 -17.77 -3.60
N SER A 122 -4.46 -18.05 -4.02
CA SER A 122 -3.76 -19.28 -3.68
C SER A 122 -2.32 -18.97 -3.30
N ALA A 123 -1.84 -19.53 -2.20
CA ALA A 123 -0.48 -19.28 -1.75
C ALA A 123 0.14 -20.46 -1.03
N ARG A 124 1.47 -20.50 -1.05
CA ARG A 124 2.32 -21.44 -0.34
C ARG A 124 3.41 -20.66 0.41
N ARG A 125 3.89 -21.22 1.51
CA ARG A 125 5.07 -20.75 2.21
C ARG A 125 6.15 -21.82 2.16
N SER A 126 7.29 -21.48 1.60
CA SER A 126 8.46 -22.36 1.69
C SER A 126 9.07 -22.26 3.09
N THR A 127 9.66 -23.34 3.58
CA THR A 127 10.41 -23.38 4.83
C THR A 127 11.82 -23.85 4.55
N SER A 128 12.80 -23.35 5.30
CA SER A 128 14.17 -23.88 5.28
C SER A 128 14.35 -25.07 6.24
N GLY A 129 13.29 -25.50 6.91
CA GLY A 129 13.32 -26.68 7.77
C GLY A 129 13.46 -27.95 6.94
N THR A 130 14.17 -28.94 7.48
CA THR A 130 14.36 -30.23 6.82
C THR A 130 13.85 -31.34 7.72
N VAL A 131 13.24 -32.34 7.10
CA VAL A 131 12.85 -33.60 7.75
C VAL A 131 13.66 -34.70 7.07
N THR A 132 14.38 -35.48 7.86
CA THR A 132 15.25 -36.56 7.37
C THR A 132 14.84 -37.87 8.03
N ASP A 133 14.35 -38.79 7.21
CA ASP A 133 14.09 -40.16 7.63
C ASP A 133 15.41 -40.95 7.64
N VAL A 134 15.78 -41.44 8.81
CA VAL A 134 17.02 -42.22 8.99
C VAL A 134 16.66 -43.71 9.00
N ILE A 135 17.26 -44.49 8.10
CA ILE A 135 17.06 -45.95 8.02
C ILE A 135 17.31 -46.58 9.39
N GLY A 136 16.36 -47.38 9.86
CA GLY A 136 16.45 -48.09 11.15
C GLY A 136 15.97 -47.27 12.36
N ARG A 137 15.47 -46.06 12.17
CA ARG A 137 14.85 -45.24 13.21
C ARG A 137 13.35 -45.10 12.94
N ALA A 138 12.54 -45.17 14.00
CA ALA A 138 11.08 -45.03 13.89
C ALA A 138 10.63 -43.57 13.69
N ASP A 139 11.36 -42.62 14.28
CA ASP A 139 11.03 -41.20 14.22
C ASP A 139 12.01 -40.42 13.32
N PRO A 140 11.52 -39.49 12.47
CA PRO A 140 12.38 -38.65 11.66
C PRO A 140 13.23 -37.68 12.50
N VAL A 141 14.37 -37.28 11.94
CA VAL A 141 15.17 -36.17 12.49
C VAL A 141 14.72 -34.87 11.82
N VAL A 142 14.38 -33.86 12.63
CA VAL A 142 13.89 -32.57 12.13
C VAL A 142 14.90 -31.47 12.44
N SER A 143 15.25 -30.68 11.44
CA SER A 143 15.93 -29.39 11.59
C SER A 143 14.91 -28.27 11.49
N ILE A 144 14.82 -27.44 12.52
CA ILE A 144 13.90 -26.30 12.56
C ILE A 144 14.51 -25.18 11.70
N GLY A 145 13.73 -24.71 10.72
CA GLY A 145 14.09 -23.58 9.87
C GLY A 145 13.12 -22.41 10.00
N VAL A 146 13.32 -21.38 9.19
CA VAL A 146 12.42 -20.22 9.11
C VAL A 146 11.41 -20.41 7.98
N GLN A 147 10.17 -20.03 8.26
CA GLN A 147 9.14 -19.96 7.23
C GLN A 147 9.30 -18.65 6.44
N ARG A 148 9.35 -18.75 5.11
CA ARG A 148 9.45 -17.60 4.20
C ARG A 148 8.08 -16.96 3.96
N THR A 149 8.08 -15.78 3.33
CA THR A 149 6.85 -15.07 2.92
C THR A 149 6.04 -15.87 1.91
N ARG A 150 4.76 -15.53 1.79
CA ARG A 150 3.83 -16.23 0.90
C ARG A 150 4.22 -15.99 -0.57
N ARG A 151 4.13 -17.04 -1.38
CA ARG A 151 4.20 -16.94 -2.85
C ARG A 151 3.01 -17.69 -3.44
N GLY A 152 2.50 -17.22 -4.56
CA GLY A 152 1.38 -17.89 -5.20
C GLY A 152 0.78 -17.06 -6.31
N ARG A 153 -0.52 -17.23 -6.55
CA ARG A 153 -1.24 -16.58 -7.63
C ARG A 153 -2.47 -15.86 -7.11
N LEU A 154 -2.59 -14.59 -7.50
CA LEU A 154 -3.82 -13.80 -7.41
C LEU A 154 -4.53 -13.86 -8.77
N THR A 155 -5.83 -14.06 -8.75
CA THR A 155 -6.68 -13.87 -9.94
C THR A 155 -7.70 -12.79 -9.62
N ILE A 156 -7.58 -11.67 -10.30
CA ILE A 156 -8.41 -10.49 -10.13
C ILE A 156 -9.47 -10.51 -11.22
N TRP A 157 -10.74 -10.60 -10.81
CA TRP A 157 -11.86 -10.58 -11.73
C TRP A 157 -12.26 -9.14 -12.06
N CYS A 158 -12.22 -8.81 -13.35
CA CYS A 158 -12.54 -7.49 -13.88
C CYS A 158 -13.86 -7.51 -14.64
N ARG A 159 -14.61 -6.42 -14.53
CA ARG A 159 -15.90 -6.25 -15.20
C ARG A 159 -15.75 -6.24 -16.72
N ASP A 160 -14.74 -5.54 -17.22
CA ASP A 160 -14.48 -5.36 -18.64
C ASP A 160 -12.98 -5.32 -18.93
N TYR A 161 -12.65 -5.23 -20.22
CA TYR A 161 -11.28 -5.19 -20.70
C TYR A 161 -10.55 -3.92 -20.25
N ALA A 162 -11.24 -2.79 -20.12
CA ALA A 162 -10.63 -1.53 -19.74
C ALA A 162 -10.13 -1.58 -18.28
N GLN A 163 -10.94 -2.14 -17.38
CA GLN A 163 -10.53 -2.39 -16.00
C GLN A 163 -9.40 -3.41 -15.94
N ALA A 164 -9.44 -4.48 -16.74
CA ALA A 164 -8.34 -5.46 -16.79
C ALA A 164 -7.01 -4.82 -17.22
N ARG A 165 -7.04 -3.94 -18.23
CA ARG A 165 -5.87 -3.17 -18.67
C ARG A 165 -5.40 -2.17 -17.62
N ALA A 166 -6.30 -1.55 -16.86
CA ALA A 166 -5.92 -0.66 -15.76
C ALA A 166 -5.19 -1.43 -14.65
N VAL A 167 -5.70 -2.60 -14.27
CA VAL A 167 -5.06 -3.48 -13.27
C VAL A 167 -3.68 -3.93 -13.78
N GLU A 168 -3.59 -4.44 -15.02
CA GLU A 168 -2.31 -4.85 -15.61
C GLU A 168 -1.31 -3.69 -15.66
N ALA A 169 -1.75 -2.49 -16.06
CA ALA A 169 -0.90 -1.30 -16.09
C ALA A 169 -0.38 -0.90 -14.69
N ALA A 170 -1.18 -1.09 -13.64
CA ALA A 170 -0.75 -0.85 -12.27
C ALA A 170 0.42 -1.78 -11.87
N TYR A 171 0.40 -3.04 -12.31
CA TYR A 171 1.48 -4.00 -12.09
C TYR A 171 2.71 -3.79 -13.00
N GLY A 172 2.53 -3.23 -14.19
CA GLY A 172 3.58 -3.08 -15.21
C GLY A 172 4.79 -2.23 -14.78
N ARG A 173 4.70 -1.50 -13.67
CA ARG A 173 5.80 -0.67 -13.13
C ARG A 173 6.79 -1.42 -12.26
N GLY A 174 6.49 -2.67 -11.86
CA GLY A 174 7.39 -3.46 -11.01
C GLY A 174 7.60 -2.88 -9.60
N LEU A 175 6.68 -2.05 -9.13
CA LEU A 175 6.69 -1.49 -7.77
C LEU A 175 6.05 -2.46 -6.76
N VAL A 176 6.23 -2.18 -5.47
CA VAL A 176 5.49 -2.87 -4.42
C VAL A 176 4.02 -2.47 -4.52
N MET A 177 3.17 -3.48 -4.63
CA MET A 177 1.72 -3.36 -4.70
C MET A 177 1.12 -3.66 -3.33
N MET A 178 -0.09 -3.19 -3.11
CA MET A 178 -0.93 -3.65 -2.01
C MET A 178 -2.31 -4.01 -2.51
N LEU A 179 -2.76 -5.18 -2.09
CA LEU A 179 -4.14 -5.61 -2.17
C LEU A 179 -4.82 -5.25 -0.85
N ARG A 180 -5.94 -4.52 -0.91
CA ARG A 180 -6.77 -4.19 0.24
C ARG A 180 -8.21 -4.63 0.03
N GLN A 181 -8.81 -5.31 0.99
CA GLN A 181 -10.10 -5.97 0.81
C GLN A 181 -11.09 -5.62 1.93
N PRO A 182 -12.27 -5.05 1.63
CA PRO A 182 -13.25 -4.69 2.65
C PRO A 182 -13.92 -5.91 3.32
N ASP A 183 -13.96 -7.06 2.64
CA ASP A 183 -14.64 -8.26 3.12
C ASP A 183 -13.77 -9.18 4.00
N TYR A 184 -12.45 -8.95 4.03
CA TYR A 184 -11.49 -9.85 4.67
C TYR A 184 -10.54 -9.10 5.61
N PRO A 185 -10.97 -8.78 6.85
CA PRO A 185 -10.13 -8.09 7.83
C PRO A 185 -8.78 -8.81 8.03
N GLY A 186 -7.68 -8.06 7.97
CA GLY A 186 -6.33 -8.58 8.19
C GLY A 186 -5.71 -9.34 7.02
N MET A 187 -6.38 -9.39 5.85
CA MET A 187 -5.82 -10.00 4.63
C MET A 187 -5.13 -9.00 3.70
N ASP A 188 -5.03 -7.73 4.07
CA ASP A 188 -4.32 -6.77 3.22
C ASP A 188 -2.86 -7.20 3.08
N MET A 189 -2.38 -7.20 1.85
CA MET A 189 -1.12 -7.84 1.50
C MET A 189 -0.27 -6.91 0.66
N TYR A 190 1.00 -6.78 1.06
CA TYR A 190 2.03 -6.14 0.24
C TYR A 190 2.72 -7.22 -0.59
N HIS A 191 2.85 -6.99 -1.89
CA HIS A 191 3.44 -7.97 -2.78
C HIS A 191 4.11 -7.32 -3.98
N VAL A 192 5.00 -8.08 -4.60
CA VAL A 192 5.57 -7.79 -5.92
C VAL A 192 5.20 -8.90 -6.88
N VAL A 193 5.25 -8.62 -8.17
CA VAL A 193 5.11 -9.65 -9.21
C VAL A 193 6.29 -10.62 -9.08
N ASP A 194 6.02 -11.92 -9.05
CA ASP A 194 7.05 -12.94 -9.08
C ASP A 194 7.73 -12.91 -10.46
N PRO A 195 9.06 -12.68 -10.53
CA PRO A 195 9.78 -12.62 -11.81
C PRO A 195 9.66 -13.89 -12.66
N SER A 196 9.30 -15.02 -12.05
CA SER A 196 9.16 -16.31 -12.73
C SER A 196 7.77 -16.57 -13.32
N GLY A 197 6.75 -15.81 -12.92
CA GLY A 197 5.36 -16.05 -13.31
C GLY A 197 4.68 -14.87 -14.02
N GLY A 198 5.06 -13.63 -13.69
CA GLY A 198 4.58 -12.45 -14.39
C GLY A 198 3.08 -12.15 -14.18
N THR A 199 2.52 -11.41 -15.13
CA THR A 199 1.09 -11.04 -15.17
C THR A 199 0.47 -11.46 -16.50
N SER A 200 -0.75 -11.99 -16.48
CA SER A 200 -1.53 -12.30 -17.69
C SER A 200 -2.92 -11.71 -17.63
N VAL A 201 -3.46 -11.36 -18.80
CA VAL A 201 -4.84 -10.89 -18.98
C VAL A 201 -5.54 -11.85 -19.91
N ASP A 202 -6.56 -12.53 -19.39
CA ASP A 202 -7.24 -13.59 -20.11
C ASP A 202 -8.75 -13.31 -20.09
N PRO A 203 -9.46 -13.49 -21.23
CA PRO A 203 -10.91 -13.49 -21.21
C PRO A 203 -11.39 -14.71 -20.43
N TYR A 204 -12.44 -14.53 -19.65
CA TYR A 204 -13.14 -15.62 -19.00
C TYR A 204 -14.52 -15.78 -19.59
N GLU A 205 -14.75 -16.98 -20.09
CA GLU A 205 -16.03 -17.42 -20.60
C GLU A 205 -16.39 -18.72 -19.88
N HIS A 206 -17.43 -18.66 -19.06
CA HIS A 206 -18.18 -19.84 -18.65
C HIS A 206 -19.49 -19.87 -19.44
N SER A 207 -19.92 -21.06 -19.85
CA SER A 207 -21.10 -21.22 -20.72
C SER A 207 -22.33 -20.54 -20.10
N GLY A 208 -22.90 -19.56 -20.81
CA GLY A 208 -24.11 -18.83 -20.38
C GLY A 208 -23.85 -17.53 -19.60
N GLU A 209 -22.60 -17.17 -19.32
CA GLU A 209 -22.26 -15.92 -18.62
C GLU A 209 -21.79 -14.83 -19.60
N THR A 210 -22.01 -13.56 -19.24
CA THR A 210 -21.42 -12.42 -19.95
C THR A 210 -19.89 -12.52 -19.88
N ARG A 211 -19.18 -12.35 -21.01
CA ARG A 211 -17.72 -12.35 -21.07
C ARG A 211 -17.13 -11.41 -20.01
N ARG A 212 -16.31 -11.96 -19.11
CA ARG A 212 -15.53 -11.22 -18.11
C ARG A 212 -14.05 -11.28 -18.46
N TRP A 213 -13.25 -10.51 -17.74
CA TRP A 213 -11.80 -10.51 -17.89
C TRP A 213 -11.16 -10.86 -16.56
N ALA A 214 -10.06 -11.62 -16.60
CA ALA A 214 -9.29 -11.97 -15.43
C ALA A 214 -7.86 -11.47 -15.60
N VAL A 215 -7.32 -10.84 -14.57
CA VAL A 215 -5.89 -10.52 -14.47
C VAL A 215 -5.28 -11.47 -13.47
N ALA A 216 -4.39 -12.33 -13.95
CA ALA A 216 -3.62 -13.22 -13.09
C ALA A 216 -2.26 -12.61 -12.78
N VAL A 217 -1.86 -12.70 -11.51
CA VAL A 217 -0.59 -12.19 -11.02
C VAL A 217 0.05 -13.27 -10.15
N ASP A 218 1.18 -13.80 -10.60
CA ASP A 218 2.03 -14.58 -9.71
C ASP A 218 2.78 -13.60 -8.81
N PHE A 219 2.74 -13.82 -7.50
CA PHE A 219 3.18 -12.85 -6.51
C PHE A 219 4.17 -13.43 -5.52
N VAL A 220 5.02 -12.55 -4.99
CA VAL A 220 5.79 -12.76 -3.78
C VAL A 220 5.37 -11.71 -2.76
N GLU A 221 4.85 -12.15 -1.62
CA GLU A 221 4.54 -11.26 -0.51
C GLU A 221 5.82 -10.68 0.07
N THR A 222 5.75 -9.39 0.41
CA THR A 222 6.83 -8.64 1.03
C THR A 222 6.40 -8.06 2.38
N ALA A 223 7.36 -7.63 3.17
CA ALA A 223 7.05 -6.73 4.28
C ALA A 223 6.49 -5.40 3.75
N ALA A 224 5.88 -4.61 4.63
CA ALA A 224 5.54 -3.22 4.33
C ALA A 224 6.83 -2.46 3.95
N PRO A 225 6.81 -1.64 2.89
CA PRO A 225 7.92 -0.73 2.62
C PRO A 225 8.14 0.22 3.79
N LEU A 226 9.39 0.55 4.09
CA LEU A 226 9.76 1.47 5.17
C LEU A 226 10.08 2.89 4.69
N GLY A 227 10.29 3.06 3.39
CA GLY A 227 10.62 4.36 2.79
C GLY A 227 9.39 5.27 2.61
N PRO A 228 9.61 6.58 2.43
CA PRO A 228 8.54 7.54 2.18
C PRO A 228 7.76 7.19 0.90
N LEU A 229 6.57 7.75 0.78
CA LEU A 229 5.81 7.72 -0.47
C LEU A 229 6.58 8.51 -1.55
N LEU A 230 6.50 8.05 -2.80
CA LEU A 230 6.94 8.84 -3.94
C LEU A 230 5.81 9.79 -4.35
N GLY A 231 6.21 10.93 -4.92
CA GLY A 231 5.30 11.99 -5.35
C GLY A 231 4.31 11.59 -6.46
N ALA A 232 3.65 12.59 -7.03
CA ALA A 232 2.51 12.39 -7.91
C ALA A 232 2.83 11.67 -9.23
N VAL A 233 1.87 10.84 -9.66
CA VAL A 233 1.81 10.15 -10.98
C VAL A 233 1.62 11.20 -12.07
N SER A 234 2.70 11.81 -12.56
CA SER A 234 2.74 12.62 -13.81
C SER A 234 3.92 13.59 -13.84
N TRP A 235 4.70 13.71 -12.76
CA TRP A 235 5.85 14.62 -12.78
C TRP A 235 6.97 14.02 -13.60
N THR A 236 7.17 14.60 -14.77
CA THR A 236 8.38 14.34 -15.54
C THR A 236 9.57 15.00 -14.85
N LEU A 237 10.77 14.53 -15.12
CA LEU A 237 11.99 15.25 -14.75
C LEU A 237 11.95 16.71 -15.24
N ALA A 238 11.30 16.98 -16.38
CA ALA A 238 11.14 18.32 -16.90
C ALA A 238 10.29 19.21 -15.98
N ASP A 239 9.20 18.68 -15.41
CA ASP A 239 8.33 19.41 -14.48
C ASP A 239 8.98 19.65 -13.12
N SER A 240 9.86 18.75 -12.69
CA SER A 240 10.71 18.96 -11.51
C SER A 240 11.78 20.00 -11.78
N LEU A 241 12.50 19.92 -12.92
CA LEU A 241 13.54 20.88 -13.29
C LEU A 241 12.97 22.30 -13.49
N ALA A 242 11.70 22.42 -13.86
CA ALA A 242 11.02 23.71 -13.95
C ALA A 242 10.72 24.34 -12.57
N ARG A 243 10.56 23.53 -11.52
CA ARG A 243 10.30 23.98 -10.14
C ARG A 243 11.56 24.12 -9.29
N ASN A 244 12.54 23.27 -9.51
CA ASN A 244 13.70 23.16 -8.66
C ASN A 244 14.88 23.96 -9.22
N PRO A 245 15.56 24.78 -8.39
CA PRO A 245 16.67 25.61 -8.82
C PRO A 245 17.93 24.81 -9.16
N THR A 246 18.01 23.52 -8.81
CA THR A 246 19.16 22.66 -9.09
C THR A 246 18.75 21.26 -9.50
N LEU A 247 19.61 20.61 -10.29
CA LEU A 247 19.47 19.20 -10.66
C LEU A 247 19.53 18.28 -9.43
N LEU A 248 20.34 18.64 -8.42
CA LEU A 248 20.46 17.85 -7.18
C LEU A 248 19.14 17.87 -6.38
N ALA A 249 18.46 19.02 -6.32
CA ALA A 249 17.13 19.12 -5.71
C ALA A 249 16.08 18.29 -6.49
N SER A 250 16.18 18.27 -7.82
CA SER A 250 15.33 17.38 -8.64
C SER A 250 15.66 15.89 -8.43
N GLN A 251 16.93 15.53 -8.27
CA GLN A 251 17.35 14.14 -8.00
C GLN A 251 16.92 13.67 -6.61
N ALA A 252 16.75 14.56 -5.64
CA ALA A 252 16.15 14.22 -4.35
C ALA A 252 14.66 13.86 -4.49
N GLU A 253 13.95 14.42 -5.49
CA GLU A 253 12.56 14.04 -5.82
C GLU A 253 12.47 12.72 -6.61
N PHE A 254 13.55 12.32 -7.28
CA PHE A 254 13.66 11.09 -8.07
C PHE A 254 14.75 10.16 -7.52
N PRO A 255 14.45 9.37 -6.47
CA PRO A 255 15.45 8.55 -5.79
C PRO A 255 16.00 7.41 -6.66
N THR A 256 15.38 7.09 -7.81
CA THR A 256 15.90 6.11 -8.76
C THR A 256 15.94 6.65 -10.20
N LEU A 257 16.86 6.12 -11.02
CA LEU A 257 16.93 6.44 -12.46
C LEU A 257 15.68 5.98 -13.24
N LEU A 258 14.92 5.02 -12.69
CA LEU A 258 13.63 4.57 -13.23
C LEU A 258 12.62 5.71 -13.25
N ASP A 259 12.67 6.59 -12.25
CA ASP A 259 11.75 7.72 -12.12
C ASP A 259 12.04 8.85 -13.16
N LEU A 260 13.24 8.87 -13.76
CA LEU A 260 13.59 9.79 -14.85
C LEU A 260 13.04 9.34 -16.22
N ALA A 261 12.71 8.05 -16.38
CA ALA A 261 12.26 7.46 -17.63
C ALA A 261 10.73 7.41 -17.77
N ILE A 262 9.98 7.80 -16.74
CA ILE A 262 8.52 7.63 -16.66
C ILE A 262 7.84 8.97 -16.98
N GLY A 263 7.63 9.22 -18.27
CA GLY A 263 6.57 10.12 -18.76
C GLY A 263 5.30 9.32 -19.08
N PRO A 264 4.14 9.97 -19.33
CA PRO A 264 2.97 9.26 -19.85
C PRO A 264 3.38 8.58 -21.16
N THR A 265 3.47 7.24 -21.17
CA THR A 265 3.48 6.51 -22.42
C THR A 265 2.11 6.70 -23.07
N PRO A 266 2.04 7.20 -24.31
CA PRO A 266 0.78 7.37 -25.04
C PRO A 266 0.05 6.05 -25.25
#